data_AF-A0A914NV76-F1
#
_entry.id   AF-A0A914NV76-F1
#
_cell.length_a   1.000
_cell.length_b   1.000
_cell.length_c   1.000
_cell.angle_alpha   90.00
_cell.angle_beta   90.00
_cell.angle_gamma   90.00
#
_symmetry.space_group_name_H-M   'P 1'
#
loop_
_entity.id
_entity.type
_entity.pdbx_description
1 polymer ?
#
loop_
_entity_poly.entity_id
_entity_poly.type
_entity_poly.pdbx_seq_one_letter_code
_entity_poly.pdbx_strand_id
1 'polypeptide(L)' 'MLLAIIWRNCGRPGWHIECSAMSMSVCGSKLDIHAGGFDLKFPHHDNEIAQVF' A
#
# COMPACT_ATOMS: atom_id res chain seq x y z
N MET A 1 3.47 -10.60 -0.15
CA MET A 1 3.96 -11.74 -0.95
C MET A 1 2.80 -12.67 -1.35
N LEU A 2 2.07 -12.32 -2.42
CA LEU A 2 1.22 -13.18 -3.29
C LEU A 2 0.16 -12.28 -3.98
N LEU A 3 0.58 -11.36 -4.84
CA LEU A 3 -0.29 -10.79 -5.86
C LEU A 3 0.53 -10.66 -7.15
N ALA A 4 0.38 -11.64 -8.03
CA ALA A 4 0.94 -11.62 -9.38
C ALA A 4 0.13 -10.65 -10.24
N ILE A 5 0.87 -9.78 -10.91
CA ILE A 5 0.44 -8.53 -11.55
C ILE A 5 -0.23 -8.76 -12.91
N ILE A 6 -1.42 -8.18 -13.09
CA ILE A 6 -2.06 -7.99 -14.39
C ILE A 6 -1.49 -6.71 -15.03
N TRP A 7 -0.28 -6.79 -15.58
CA TRP A 7 0.27 -5.80 -16.50
C TRP A 7 0.87 -6.51 -17.71
N ARG A 8 0.91 -5.82 -18.85
CA ARG A 8 1.47 -6.34 -20.12
C ARG A 8 2.93 -6.80 -20.06
N ASN A 9 3.63 -6.57 -18.94
CA ASN A 9 4.94 -7.12 -18.61
C ASN A 9 4.91 -7.68 -17.18
N CYS A 10 5.56 -8.83 -16.96
CA CYS A 10 5.66 -9.49 -15.65
C CYS A 10 6.54 -8.67 -14.68
N GLY A 11 5.93 -7.77 -13.92
CA GLY A 11 6.56 -7.02 -12.83
C GLY A 11 6.23 -7.57 -11.44
N ARG A 12 6.87 -7.02 -10.40
CA ARG A 12 6.47 -7.15 -8.99
C ARG A 12 5.88 -5.85 -8.49
N PRO A 13 4.95 -5.88 -7.51
CA PRO A 13 4.35 -4.67 -7.00
C PRO A 13 5.41 -3.79 -6.35
N GLY A 14 5.21 -2.47 -6.45
CA GLY A 14 6.04 -1.52 -5.73
C GLY A 14 5.76 -1.62 -4.22
N TRP A 15 6.76 -1.27 -3.40
CA TRP A 15 6.66 -1.37 -1.95
C TRP A 15 5.40 -0.72 -1.36
N HIS A 16 5.06 0.50 -1.81
CA HIS A 16 3.91 1.26 -1.27
C HIS A 16 2.54 0.62 -1.63
N ILE A 17 2.39 0.10 -2.84
CA ILE A 17 1.09 -0.45 -3.29
C ILE A 17 0.73 -1.76 -2.58
N GLU A 18 1.73 -2.48 -2.07
CA GLU A 18 1.48 -3.69 -1.28
C GLU A 18 0.71 -3.36 0.00
N CYS A 19 1.16 -2.37 0.77
CA CYS A 19 0.52 -1.95 2.02
C CYS A 19 -0.88 -1.37 1.79
N SER A 20 -1.05 -0.51 0.77
CA SER A 20 -2.36 0.04 0.41
C SER A 20 -3.34 -1.08 0.04
N ALA A 21 -2.95 -2.02 -0.83
CA ALA A 21 -3.83 -3.11 -1.23
C ALA A 21 -4.20 -4.05 -0.07
N MET A 22 -3.22 -4.40 0.78
CA MET A 22 -3.47 -5.29 1.92
C MET A 22 -4.38 -4.62 2.96
N SER A 23 -4.10 -3.38 3.33
CA SER A 23 -4.88 -2.66 4.36
C SER A 23 -6.32 -2.44 3.92
N MET A 24 -6.57 -2.09 2.65
CA MET A 24 -7.94 -2.04 2.09
C MET A 24 -8.66 -3.39 2.16
N SER A 25 -7.95 -4.47 1.82
CA SER A 25 -8.58 -5.80 1.76
C SER A 25 -8.99 -6.33 3.14
N VAL A 26 -8.24 -5.97 4.18
CA VAL A 26 -8.46 -6.46 5.55
C VAL A 26 -9.33 -5.50 6.36
N CYS A 27 -9.09 -4.21 6.27
CA CYS A 27 -9.73 -3.19 7.10
C CYS A 27 -10.84 -2.41 6.38
N GLY A 28 -10.97 -2.57 5.05
CA GLY A 28 -11.93 -1.82 4.25
C GLY A 28 -11.42 -0.44 3.85
N SER A 29 -12.34 0.44 3.45
CA SER A 29 -12.02 1.76 2.89
C SER A 29 -11.59 2.81 3.92
N LYS A 30 -11.59 2.48 5.22
CA LYS A 30 -11.21 3.40 6.29
C LYS A 30 -10.37 2.69 7.33
N LEU A 31 -9.21 3.25 7.62
CA LEU A 31 -8.37 2.87 8.74
C LEU A 31 -8.54 3.91 9.85
N ASP A 32 -8.82 3.45 11.07
CA ASP A 32 -8.91 4.35 12.22
C ASP A 32 -7.52 4.78 12.72
N ILE A 33 -6.55 3.87 12.67
CA ILE A 33 -5.15 4.14 13.04
C ILE A 33 -4.23 3.43 12.03
N HIS A 34 -3.36 4.21 11.39
CA HIS A 34 -2.26 3.71 10.56
C HIS A 34 -0.94 4.15 11.22
N ALA A 35 -0.10 3.20 11.60
CA ALA A 35 1.15 3.45 12.32
C ALA A 35 2.36 2.82 11.62
N GLY A 36 3.55 3.38 11.88
CA GLY A 36 4.83 2.91 11.37
C GLY A 36 5.98 3.73 11.95
N GLY A 37 7.21 3.42 11.56
CA GLY A 37 8.40 4.20 11.94
C GLY A 37 8.35 5.64 11.42
N PHE A 38 9.11 6.54 12.05
CA PHE A 38 9.16 7.96 11.63
C PHE A 38 9.72 8.11 10.20
N ASP A 39 10.65 7.24 9.83
CA ASP A 39 11.23 7.11 8.49
C ASP A 39 10.19 6.74 7.41
N LEU A 40 9.11 6.05 7.79
CA LEU A 40 8.02 5.70 6.89
C LEU A 40 7.05 6.85 6.66
N LYS A 41 7.12 7.93 7.44
CA LYS A 41 6.23 9.08 7.25
C LYS A 41 6.32 9.62 5.82
N PHE A 42 7.53 9.75 5.28
CA PHE A 42 7.76 10.20 3.91
C PHE A 42 8.87 9.39 3.24
N PRO A 43 8.68 8.89 2.00
CA PRO A 43 7.50 9.04 1.15
C PRO A 43 6.45 7.93 1.36
N HIS A 44 6.69 6.99 2.28
CA HIS A 44 5.93 5.73 2.31
C HIS A 44 4.45 5.91 2.66
N HIS A 45 4.12 6.42 3.85
CA HIS A 45 2.74 6.66 4.23
C HIS A 45 2.05 7.72 3.37
N ASP A 46 2.79 8.74 2.90
CA ASP A 46 2.24 9.74 1.97
C ASP A 46 1.79 9.10 0.64
N ASN A 47 2.61 8.22 0.07
CA ASN A 47 2.28 7.49 -1.15
C ASN A 47 1.14 6.48 -0.92
N GLU A 48 1.09 5.86 0.26
CA GLU A 48 -0.02 4.99 0.60
C GLU A 48 -1.32 5.78 0.65
N ILE A 49 -1.37 6.90 1.38
CA ILE A 49 -2.55 7.77 1.45
C ILE A 49 -3.01 8.17 0.04
N ALA A 50 -2.10 8.60 -0.83
CA ALA A 50 -2.42 8.99 -2.20
C ALA A 50 -2.93 7.83 -3.10
N GLN A 51 -2.66 6.58 -2.74
CA GLN A 51 -3.13 5.39 -3.48
C GLN A 51 -4.50 4.89 -3.01
N VAL A 52 -4.87 5.15 -1.75
CA VAL A 52 -6.14 4.68 -1.15
C VAL A 52 -7.22 5.76 -1.09
N PHE A 53 -6.84 7.04 -1.08
CA PHE A 53 -7.72 8.17 -0.83
C PHE A 53 -7.65 9.24 -1.93
#